data_AF-D7U545-F1
#
_entry.id   AF-D7U545-F1
#
_cell.length_a   1.000
_cell.length_b   1.000
_cell.length_c   1.000
_cell.angle_alpha   90.00
_cell.angle_beta   90.00
_cell.angle_gamma   90.00
#
_symmetry.space_group_name_H-M   'P 1'
#
loop_
_entity.id
_entity.type
_entity.pdbx_description
1 polymer ?
#
loop_
_entity_poly.entity_id
_entity_poly.type
_entity_poly.pdbx_seq_one_letter_code
_entity_poly.pdbx_strand_id
1 'polypeptide(L)'
;MQSIIPRNMSFRLRPRCGGGDGVAGDQAHDRGPMIDNAIPLPNVTSKILAKVIEYCKKHVETPKAEEHAVNDELKAWDADFVKVDQATLFDLILAADYLDIKSLSDLTCQTVADMMKGKTAEEIRKTLNIKNDLTPEEEEEIRRENRWIFD
;
A
#
# COMPACT_ATOMS: atom_id res chain seq x y z
N MET A 1 -3.11 18.63 -38.01
CA MET A 1 -3.61 18.41 -36.64
C MET A 1 -4.21 17.03 -36.57
N GLN A 2 -3.54 16.08 -35.92
CA GLN A 2 -4.15 14.94 -35.24
C GLN A 2 -3.07 14.27 -34.40
N SER A 3 -3.25 14.39 -33.09
CA SER A 3 -2.45 13.86 -32.00
C SER A 3 -2.56 12.34 -31.93
N ILE A 4 -1.42 11.64 -32.03
CA ILE A 4 -1.33 10.20 -31.75
C ILE A 4 -0.93 10.05 -30.27
N ILE A 5 -1.90 9.64 -29.46
CA ILE A 5 -1.77 9.32 -28.03
C ILE A 5 -1.11 7.93 -27.91
N PRO A 6 -0.18 7.71 -26.96
CA PRO A 6 0.57 6.46 -26.86
C PRO A 6 -0.24 5.30 -26.25
N ARG A 7 0.19 4.10 -26.62
CA ARG A 7 -0.37 2.78 -26.35
C ARG A 7 -0.55 2.50 -24.85
N ASN A 8 -1.78 2.30 -24.41
CA ASN A 8 -2.09 1.71 -23.12
C ASN A 8 -2.00 0.18 -23.26
N MET A 9 -1.10 -0.46 -22.51
CA MET A 9 -0.96 -1.93 -22.50
C MET A 9 -2.06 -2.54 -21.62
N SER A 10 -3.14 -3.04 -22.23
CA SER A 10 -4.10 -3.91 -21.54
C SER A 10 -3.47 -5.28 -21.29
N PHE A 11 -3.26 -5.63 -20.02
CA PHE A 11 -2.99 -7.01 -19.60
C PHE A 11 -4.26 -7.85 -19.79
N ARG A 12 -4.25 -8.80 -20.74
CA ARG A 12 -5.24 -9.87 -20.86
C ARG A 12 -4.71 -11.11 -20.15
N LEU A 13 -5.23 -11.42 -18.97
CA LEU A 13 -5.13 -12.77 -18.41
C LEU A 13 -6.22 -13.64 -19.06
N ARG A 14 -5.85 -14.60 -19.90
CA ARG A 14 -6.77 -15.63 -20.40
C ARG A 14 -6.81 -16.80 -19.41
N PRO A 15 -7.99 -17.27 -18.95
CA PRO A 15 -8.12 -18.61 -18.38
C PRO A 15 -8.16 -19.63 -19.52
N ARG A 16 -7.37 -20.70 -19.35
CA ARG A 16 -7.27 -21.84 -20.26
C ARG A 16 -8.45 -22.79 -19.97
N CYS A 17 -9.46 -22.83 -20.84
CA CYS A 17 -10.54 -23.80 -20.74
C CYS A 17 -10.02 -25.21 -21.09
N GLY A 18 -9.95 -26.09 -20.09
CA GLY A 18 -9.85 -27.54 -20.27
C GLY A 18 -11.16 -28.18 -19.79
N GLY A 19 -11.83 -28.90 -20.69
CA GLY A 19 -13.09 -29.60 -20.41
C GLY A 19 -12.88 -30.93 -19.68
N GLY A 20 -13.91 -31.34 -18.96
CA GLY A 20 -14.00 -32.64 -18.30
C GLY A 20 -15.25 -32.72 -17.43
N ASP A 21 -16.23 -33.49 -17.87
CA ASP A 21 -17.55 -33.67 -17.30
C ASP A 21 -17.51 -34.31 -15.90
N GLY A 22 -18.32 -33.79 -14.97
CA GLY A 22 -18.46 -34.32 -13.60
C GLY A 22 -19.62 -33.69 -12.86
N VAL A 23 -20.64 -34.50 -12.56
CA VAL A 23 -21.91 -34.15 -11.93
C VAL A 23 -21.68 -33.65 -10.50
N ALA A 24 -22.15 -32.46 -10.14
CA ALA A 24 -22.25 -32.00 -8.75
C ALA A 24 -23.36 -30.96 -8.60
N GLY A 25 -24.06 -31.04 -7.47
CA GLY A 25 -25.38 -30.46 -7.21
C GLY A 25 -25.54 -28.95 -7.41
N ASP A 26 -26.81 -28.58 -7.58
CA ASP A 26 -27.34 -27.22 -7.50
C ASP A 26 -26.82 -26.50 -6.25
N GLN A 27 -25.72 -25.77 -6.42
CA GLN A 27 -25.47 -24.54 -5.70
C GLN A 27 -25.27 -23.48 -6.77
N ALA A 28 -26.34 -22.76 -7.06
CA ALA A 28 -26.26 -21.47 -7.71
C ALA A 28 -25.45 -20.56 -6.78
N HIS A 29 -24.12 -20.61 -6.91
CA HIS A 29 -23.27 -19.53 -6.48
C HIS A 29 -23.68 -18.36 -7.36
N ASP A 30 -24.44 -17.44 -6.77
CA ASP A 30 -24.85 -16.17 -7.35
C ASP A 30 -23.59 -15.48 -7.88
N ARG A 31 -23.24 -15.73 -9.14
CA ARG A 31 -22.22 -14.98 -9.84
C ARG A 31 -22.91 -13.67 -10.19
N GLY A 32 -22.87 -12.76 -9.21
CA GLY A 32 -23.25 -11.38 -9.42
C GLY A 32 -22.65 -10.85 -10.73
N PRO A 33 -23.33 -9.91 -11.40
CA PRO A 33 -22.95 -9.46 -12.73
C PRO A 33 -21.46 -9.07 -12.74
N MET A 34 -20.69 -9.69 -13.65
CA MET A 34 -19.34 -9.23 -13.94
C MET A 34 -19.42 -7.77 -14.36
N ILE A 35 -19.09 -6.89 -13.43
CA ILE A 35 -18.91 -5.47 -13.71
C ILE A 35 -17.66 -5.36 -14.59
N ASP A 36 -17.84 -5.50 -15.91
CA ASP A 36 -16.86 -5.19 -16.96
C ASP A 36 -16.61 -3.67 -17.08
N ASN A 37 -17.04 -2.90 -16.08
CA ASN A 37 -16.77 -1.49 -15.95
C ASN A 37 -15.40 -1.33 -15.32
N ALA A 38 -14.39 -1.06 -16.14
CA ALA A 38 -13.08 -0.65 -15.66
C ALA A 38 -13.23 0.53 -14.69
N ILE A 39 -12.77 0.37 -13.45
CA ILE A 39 -12.72 1.45 -12.47
C ILE A 39 -11.52 2.33 -12.83
N PRO A 40 -11.72 3.58 -13.27
CA PRO A 40 -10.60 4.45 -13.62
C PRO A 40 -9.84 4.83 -12.35
N LEU A 41 -8.54 4.50 -12.32
CA LEU A 41 -7.62 4.86 -11.24
C LEU A 41 -6.57 5.87 -11.75
N PRO A 42 -6.94 7.14 -11.98
CA PRO A 42 -6.03 8.12 -12.59
C PRO A 42 -4.82 8.45 -11.71
N ASN A 43 -4.94 8.28 -10.39
CA ASN A 43 -3.92 8.65 -9.41
C ASN A 43 -3.05 7.47 -8.95
N VAL A 44 -3.31 6.25 -9.44
CA VAL A 44 -2.55 5.06 -9.07
C VAL A 44 -1.85 4.52 -10.30
N THR A 45 -0.51 4.50 -10.29
CA THR A 45 0.23 3.94 -11.41
C THR A 45 0.07 2.41 -11.45
N SER A 46 0.21 1.82 -12.64
CA SER A 46 0.08 0.36 -12.82
C SER A 46 1.05 -0.45 -11.95
N LYS A 47 2.23 0.10 -11.66
CA LYS A 47 3.23 -0.51 -10.77
C LYS A 47 2.74 -0.59 -9.33
N ILE A 48 2.12 0.49 -8.84
CA ILE A 48 1.60 0.58 -7.48
C ILE A 48 0.39 -0.32 -7.33
N LEU A 49 -0.52 -0.30 -8.31
CA LEU A 49 -1.66 -1.21 -8.33
C LEU A 49 -1.23 -2.68 -8.31
N ALA A 50 -0.18 -3.05 -9.06
CA ALA A 50 0.35 -4.41 -9.04
C ALA A 50 0.83 -4.82 -7.64
N LYS A 51 1.51 -3.92 -6.92
CA LYS A 51 1.93 -4.14 -5.52
C LYS A 51 0.74 -4.24 -4.56
N VAL A 52 -0.29 -3.42 -4.72
CA VAL A 52 -1.51 -3.52 -3.91
C VAL A 52 -2.19 -4.87 -4.14
N ILE A 53 -2.27 -5.34 -5.38
CA ILE A 53 -2.83 -6.64 -5.71
C ILE A 53 -1.99 -7.77 -5.09
N GLU A 54 -0.67 -7.67 -5.13
CA GLU A 54 0.26 -8.62 -4.48
C GLU A 54 -0.02 -8.70 -2.97
N TYR A 55 -0.15 -7.55 -2.31
CA TYR A 55 -0.50 -7.47 -0.89
C TYR A 55 -1.84 -8.14 -0.59
N CYS A 56 -2.89 -7.81 -1.36
CA CYS A 56 -4.22 -8.40 -1.17
C CYS A 56 -4.20 -9.93 -1.34
N LYS A 57 -3.49 -10.44 -2.36
CA LYS A 57 -3.39 -11.89 -2.58
C LYS A 57 -2.73 -12.59 -1.40
N LYS A 58 -1.60 -12.07 -0.92
CA LYS A 58 -0.90 -12.63 0.22
C LYS A 58 -1.78 -12.68 1.49
N HIS A 59 -2.57 -11.64 1.73
CA HIS A 59 -3.45 -11.53 2.90
C HIS A 59 -4.77 -12.30 2.80
N VAL A 60 -5.23 -12.62 1.59
CA VAL A 60 -6.44 -13.43 1.37
C VAL A 60 -6.13 -14.92 1.33
N GLU A 61 -4.97 -15.31 0.77
CA GLU A 61 -4.53 -16.71 0.67
C GLU A 61 -3.99 -17.27 2.00
N THR A 62 -3.68 -16.39 2.96
CA THR A 62 -3.23 -16.82 4.30
C THR A 62 -4.45 -17.21 5.14
N PRO A 63 -4.61 -18.49 5.54
CA PRO A 63 -5.76 -18.94 6.32
C PRO A 63 -5.78 -18.20 7.68
N LYS A 64 -6.94 -17.64 8.04
CA LYS A 64 -7.16 -16.97 9.33
C LYS A 64 -7.21 -17.93 10.54
N ALA A 65 -7.13 -19.23 10.29
CA ALA A 65 -7.29 -20.26 11.30
C ALA A 65 -5.92 -20.75 11.77
N GLU A 66 -5.61 -20.38 13.01
CA GLU A 66 -4.79 -21.14 13.97
C GLU A 66 -3.34 -21.43 13.58
N GLU A 67 -2.45 -20.47 13.84
CA GLU A 67 -1.11 -20.71 14.39
C GLU A 67 -0.41 -19.35 14.62
N HIS A 68 0.16 -19.13 15.81
CA HIS A 68 0.98 -17.94 16.08
C HIS A 68 2.12 -17.78 15.04
N ALA A 69 2.64 -18.89 14.53
CA ALA A 69 3.69 -18.93 13.50
C ALA A 69 3.26 -18.30 12.16
N VAL A 70 2.03 -18.57 11.69
CA VAL A 70 1.52 -18.03 10.41
C VAL A 70 1.38 -16.50 10.48
N ASN A 71 1.04 -15.98 11.65
CA ASN A 71 0.95 -14.54 11.89
C ASN A 71 2.34 -13.88 11.89
N ASP A 72 3.35 -14.53 12.46
CA ASP A 72 4.71 -13.99 12.49
C ASP A 72 5.40 -14.04 11.11
N GLU A 73 5.14 -15.07 10.30
CA GLU A 73 5.56 -15.10 8.90
C GLU A 73 4.91 -13.99 8.07
N LEU A 74 3.62 -13.72 8.29
CA LEU A 74 2.90 -12.65 7.59
C LEU A 74 3.49 -11.27 7.97
N LYS A 75 3.73 -11.02 9.27
CA LYS A 75 4.39 -9.78 9.72
C LYS A 75 5.81 -9.62 9.16
N ALA A 76 6.58 -10.70 9.07
CA ALA A 76 7.90 -10.65 8.47
C ALA A 76 7.82 -10.30 6.98
N TRP A 77 6.84 -10.88 6.27
CA TRP A 77 6.57 -10.55 4.88
C TRP A 77 6.12 -9.10 4.72
N ASP A 78 5.25 -8.59 5.60
CA ASP A 78 4.79 -7.20 5.61
C ASP A 78 5.96 -6.24 5.79
N ALA A 79 6.86 -6.54 6.74
CA ALA A 79 8.06 -5.76 6.99
C ALA A 79 9.01 -5.74 5.77
N ASP A 80 9.04 -6.82 4.98
CA ASP A 80 9.81 -6.86 3.73
C ASP A 80 9.07 -6.17 2.57
N PHE A 81 7.74 -6.26 2.53
CA PHE A 81 6.90 -5.66 1.50
C PHE A 81 7.00 -4.13 1.51
N VAL A 82 7.06 -3.51 2.69
CA VAL A 82 7.21 -2.06 2.84
C VAL A 82 8.65 -1.54 2.72
N LYS A 83 9.66 -2.42 2.55
CA LYS A 83 11.05 -2.02 2.25
C LYS A 83 11.20 -1.59 0.78
N VAL A 84 10.47 -0.56 0.41
CA VAL A 84 10.51 0.10 -0.89
C VAL A 84 11.12 1.49 -0.75
N ASP A 85 11.41 2.14 -1.88
CA ASP A 85 11.80 3.55 -1.86
C ASP A 85 10.65 4.44 -1.36
N GLN A 86 10.99 5.61 -0.85
CA GLN A 86 10.03 6.52 -0.22
C GLN A 86 8.91 6.96 -1.18
N ALA A 87 9.24 7.19 -2.45
CA ALA A 87 8.23 7.59 -3.44
C ALA A 87 7.20 6.46 -3.62
N THR A 88 7.66 5.22 -3.77
CA THR A 88 6.78 4.04 -3.82
C THR A 88 5.98 3.86 -2.53
N LEU A 89 6.57 4.12 -1.35
CA LEU A 89 5.87 4.02 -0.07
C LEU A 89 4.74 5.05 0.03
N PHE A 90 4.98 6.31 -0.36
CA PHE A 90 3.93 7.35 -0.37
C PHE A 90 2.84 7.06 -1.40
N ASP A 91 3.21 6.57 -2.59
CA ASP A 91 2.23 6.13 -3.58
C ASP A 91 1.38 4.95 -3.07
N LEU A 92 1.97 4.03 -2.30
CA LEU A 92 1.24 2.94 -1.65
C LEU A 92 0.27 3.45 -0.58
N ILE A 93 0.66 4.44 0.22
CA ILE A 93 -0.23 5.08 1.20
C ILE A 93 -1.44 5.70 0.50
N LEU A 94 -1.21 6.47 -0.56
CA LEU A 94 -2.28 7.10 -1.34
C LEU A 94 -3.18 6.08 -2.02
N ALA A 95 -2.62 5.00 -2.56
CA ALA A 95 -3.38 3.93 -3.17
C ALA A 95 -4.21 3.14 -2.15
N ALA A 96 -3.67 2.90 -0.95
CA ALA A 96 -4.36 2.22 0.14
C ALA A 96 -5.55 3.03 0.65
N ASP A 97 -5.38 4.34 0.83
CA ASP A 97 -6.44 5.28 1.19
C ASP A 97 -7.53 5.35 0.10
N TYR A 98 -7.13 5.44 -1.16
CA TYR A 98 -8.06 5.49 -2.29
C TYR A 98 -8.90 4.21 -2.47
N LEU A 99 -8.31 3.05 -2.18
CA LEU A 99 -8.96 1.74 -2.31
C LEU A 99 -9.60 1.24 -1.01
N ASP A 100 -9.55 2.04 0.06
CA ASP A 100 -10.07 1.74 1.41
C ASP A 100 -9.54 0.41 1.98
N ILE A 101 -8.24 0.14 1.80
CA ILE A 101 -7.58 -1.06 2.32
C ILE A 101 -6.95 -0.73 3.66
N LYS A 102 -7.75 -0.81 4.73
CA LYS A 102 -7.34 -0.43 6.08
C LYS A 102 -6.03 -1.10 6.55
N SER A 103 -5.87 -2.40 6.33
CA SER A 103 -4.66 -3.11 6.79
C SER A 103 -3.38 -2.61 6.11
N LEU A 104 -3.45 -2.27 4.82
CA LEU A 104 -2.31 -1.72 4.09
C LEU A 104 -2.04 -0.27 4.53
N SER A 105 -3.09 0.50 4.78
CA SER A 105 -2.97 1.87 5.32
C SER A 105 -2.30 1.87 6.69
N ASP A 106 -2.75 1.02 7.61
CA ASP A 106 -2.17 0.87 8.95
C ASP A 106 -0.69 0.44 8.87
N LEU A 107 -0.36 -0.55 8.03
CA LEU A 107 1.02 -1.04 7.84
C LEU A 107 1.95 0.07 7.33
N THR A 108 1.53 0.80 6.31
CA THR A 108 2.34 1.85 5.70
C THR A 108 2.49 3.06 6.64
N CYS A 109 1.44 3.43 7.37
CA CYS A 109 1.49 4.47 8.40
C CYS A 109 2.43 4.10 9.55
N GLN A 110 2.36 2.85 10.02
CA GLN A 110 3.27 2.33 11.05
C GLN A 110 4.72 2.39 10.58
N THR A 111 4.98 2.01 9.32
CA THR A 111 6.33 2.08 8.73
C THR A 111 6.88 3.52 8.74
N VAL A 112 6.05 4.51 8.35
CA VAL A 112 6.45 5.92 8.39
C VAL A 112 6.70 6.37 9.83
N ALA A 113 5.85 5.96 10.78
CA ALA A 113 6.05 6.28 12.19
C ALA A 113 7.36 5.70 12.75
N ASP A 114 7.69 4.45 12.39
CA ASP A 114 8.95 3.81 12.78
C ASP A 114 10.16 4.48 12.14
N MET A 115 10.03 5.00 10.91
CA MET A 115 11.06 5.82 10.27
C MET A 115 11.29 7.17 10.94
N MET A 116 10.30 7.69 11.68
CA MET A 116 10.40 8.95 12.44
C MET A 116 10.89 8.71 13.87
N LYS A 117 10.69 7.51 14.41
CA LYS A 117 11.07 7.16 15.78
C LYS A 117 12.59 7.27 15.96
N GLY A 118 13.00 8.01 16.99
CA GLY A 118 14.41 8.18 17.35
C GLY A 118 15.21 9.10 16.43
N LYS A 119 14.58 9.72 15.42
CA LYS A 119 15.21 10.76 14.59
C LYS A 119 14.92 12.14 15.14
N THR A 120 15.89 13.03 15.00
CA THR A 120 15.71 14.46 15.28
C THR A 120 14.83 15.11 14.22
N ALA A 121 14.21 16.25 14.55
CA ALA A 121 13.38 17.00 13.61
C ALA A 121 14.13 17.35 12.31
N GLU A 122 15.44 17.63 12.40
CA GLU A 122 16.29 17.89 11.23
C GLU A 122 16.46 16.67 10.32
N GLU A 123 16.64 15.48 10.91
CA GLU A 123 16.78 14.22 10.18
C GLU A 123 15.46 13.78 9.54
N ILE A 124 14.34 14.01 10.23
CA ILE A 124 12.99 13.77 9.67
C ILE A 124 12.75 14.71 8.48
N ARG A 125 13.10 16.01 8.60
CA ARG A 125 13.00 16.97 7.50
C ARG A 125 13.82 16.55 6.27
N LYS A 126 15.05 16.09 6.49
CA LYS A 126 15.90 15.54 5.40
C LYS A 126 15.31 14.26 4.80
N THR A 127 14.83 13.35 5.66
CA THR A 127 14.24 12.06 5.24
C THR A 127 12.97 12.29 4.43
N LEU A 128 12.12 13.23 4.82
CA LEU A 128 10.84 13.51 4.16
C LEU A 128 10.95 14.61 3.08
N ASN A 129 12.17 15.09 2.79
CA ASN A 129 12.45 16.17 1.85
C ASN A 129 11.59 17.43 2.10
N ILE A 130 11.37 17.76 3.38
CA ILE A 130 10.59 18.92 3.82
C ILE A 130 11.52 20.13 3.95
N LYS A 131 11.15 21.26 3.34
CA LYS A 131 11.88 22.53 3.48
C LYS A 131 11.75 23.04 4.91
N ASN A 132 12.86 23.40 5.56
CA ASN A 132 12.79 24.12 6.83
C ASN A 132 12.23 25.52 6.60
N ASP A 133 11.05 25.77 7.15
CA ASP A 133 10.33 27.04 7.14
C ASP A 133 10.45 27.81 8.46
N LEU A 134 11.10 27.22 9.48
CA LEU A 134 11.33 27.88 10.76
C LEU A 134 12.55 28.80 10.71
N THR A 135 12.40 29.96 11.31
CA THR A 135 13.54 30.80 11.68
C THR A 135 14.32 30.18 12.86
N PRO A 136 15.63 30.46 12.99
CA PRO A 136 16.42 29.91 14.09
C PRO A 136 15.89 30.31 15.49
N GLU A 137 15.24 31.47 15.60
CA GLU A 137 14.62 31.97 16.83
C GLU A 137 13.38 31.16 17.21
N GLU A 138 12.52 30.84 16.25
CA GLU A 138 11.34 29.98 16.47
C GLU A 138 11.73 28.52 16.77
N GLU A 139 12.80 28.01 16.14
CA GLU A 139 13.29 26.67 16.42
C GLU A 139 13.84 26.54 17.85
N GLU A 140 14.52 27.57 18.35
CA GLU A 140 15.04 27.60 19.72
C GLU A 140 13.91 27.76 20.75
N GLU A 141 12.87 28.54 20.44
CA GLU A 141 11.66 28.67 21.26
C GLU A 141 10.93 27.30 21.37
N ILE A 142 10.72 26.62 20.24
CA ILE A 142 10.09 25.28 20.18
C ILE A 142 10.93 24.25 20.94
N ARG A 143 12.26 24.32 20.85
CA ARG A 143 13.17 23.41 21.57
C ARG A 143 13.16 23.70 23.09
N ARG A 144 12.99 24.97 23.48
CA ARG A 144 12.83 25.38 24.89
C ARG A 144 11.47 24.91 25.45
N GLU A 145 10.40 25.05 24.67
CA GLU A 145 9.04 24.66 25.07
C GLU A 145 8.87 23.14 25.13
N ASN A 146 9.47 22.41 24.19
CA ASN A 146 9.42 20.94 24.14
C ASN A 146 10.54 20.26 24.93
N ARG A 147 11.19 20.98 25.84
CA ARG A 147 12.28 20.44 26.67
C ARG A 147 11.82 19.23 27.51
N TRP A 148 10.54 19.17 27.87
CA TRP A 148 9.91 18.04 28.58
C TRP A 148 9.91 16.72 27.79
N ILE A 149 10.10 16.74 26.47
CA ILE A 149 10.19 15.51 25.65
C ILE A 149 11.53 14.80 25.87
N PHE A 150 12.53 15.49 26.41
CA PHE A 150 13.92 15.04 26.52
C PHE A 150 14.39 14.79 27.97
N ASP A 151 13.52 14.99 28.96
CA ASP A 151 13.76 14.80 30.41
C ASP A 151 13.04 13.53 30.89
#